data_AF-A0A2E3BCJ2-F1
#
_entry.id   AF-A0A2E3BCJ2-F1
#
_cell.length_a   1.000
_cell.length_b   1.000
_cell.length_c   1.000
_cell.angle_alpha   90.00
_cell.angle_beta   90.00
_cell.angle_gamma   90.00
#
_symmetry.space_group_name_H-M   'P 1'
#
loop_
_entity.id
_entity.type
_entity.pdbx_description
1 polymer ?
#
loop_
_entity_poly.entity_id
_entity_poly.type
_entity_poly.pdbx_seq_one_letter_code
_entity_poly.pdbx_strand_id
1 'polypeptide(L)'
;DNDGGDYGARLINSVATGSWTNGQYDFDFSGNFARATVVDGPFQTLQVGTVLADNDGATSHLIGVDMKATTDTDCTVADDCDAQLIGELDVRFGQLKLSNVFGPEVSDLDMNVQTEYFDGADFVLNTDDSCTVLFDTDPPLTADSTSYTDNLVDGDTTPALDSNIISGLGVIQFSSAGLGNEGSVIYSYDTNTYLPWLNTENDNDGDYADNPFGKVTFGQFRGTDRVIYWREIVR
;
A
#
# COMPACT_ATOMS: atom_id res chain seq x y z
N ASP A 1 -21.89 8.16 2.71
CA ASP A 1 -21.66 7.11 3.69
C ASP A 1 -21.24 7.73 5.00
N ASN A 2 -22.12 7.66 5.99
CA ASN A 2 -21.71 7.76 7.38
C ASN A 2 -22.05 6.38 7.98
N ASP A 3 -21.04 5.65 8.41
CA ASP A 3 -21.20 4.30 8.96
C ASP A 3 -21.47 4.32 10.48
N GLY A 4 -21.49 5.51 11.09
CA GLY A 4 -21.65 5.71 12.52
C GLY A 4 -20.51 5.11 13.36
N GLY A 5 -19.37 4.83 12.73
CA GLY A 5 -18.19 4.25 13.36
C GLY A 5 -17.31 5.30 14.04
N ASP A 6 -17.07 5.15 15.34
CA ASP A 6 -16.04 5.93 16.03
C ASP A 6 -14.65 5.30 15.81
N TYR A 7 -13.83 5.98 15.01
CA TYR A 7 -12.45 5.60 14.71
C TYR A 7 -11.41 6.39 15.53
N GLY A 8 -11.81 7.11 16.58
CA GLY A 8 -10.92 7.97 17.36
C GLY A 8 -9.68 7.24 17.91
N ALA A 9 -9.81 5.96 18.27
CA ALA A 9 -8.68 5.13 18.72
C ALA A 9 -7.60 4.88 17.64
N ARG A 10 -7.93 5.08 16.36
CA ARG A 10 -6.98 4.98 15.24
C ARG A 10 -6.25 6.29 14.98
N LEU A 11 -6.69 7.42 15.52
CA LEU A 11 -5.89 8.65 15.47
C LEU A 11 -4.77 8.54 16.52
N ILE A 12 -3.60 8.12 16.06
CA ILE A 12 -2.42 7.90 16.89
C ILE A 12 -1.41 9.03 16.75
N ASN A 13 -0.53 9.15 17.74
CA ASN A 13 0.45 10.24 17.85
C ASN A 13 -0.19 11.64 17.77
N SER A 14 -1.48 11.73 18.13
CA SER A 14 -2.25 12.97 18.19
C SER A 14 -1.85 13.79 19.41
N VAL A 15 -0.67 14.39 19.36
CA VAL A 15 -0.23 15.30 20.43
C VAL A 15 -0.74 16.69 20.09
N ALA A 16 -1.76 17.14 20.83
CA ALA A 16 -2.14 18.55 20.83
C ALA A 16 -1.12 19.29 21.71
N THR A 17 -0.19 20.03 21.09
CA THR A 17 0.66 20.97 21.82
C THR A 17 0.02 22.34 21.78
N GLY A 18 -0.17 22.96 22.95
CA GLY A 18 -0.82 24.25 23.03
C GLY A 18 -0.31 25.13 24.16
N SER A 19 -0.73 26.40 24.12
CA SER A 19 -0.37 27.41 25.11
C SER A 19 -1.53 28.36 25.38
N TRP A 20 -1.58 28.88 26.60
CA TRP A 20 -2.53 29.93 26.97
C TRP A 20 -1.99 31.30 26.60
N THR A 21 -2.72 32.02 25.73
CA THR A 21 -2.40 33.39 25.35
C THR A 21 -3.65 34.26 25.52
N ASN A 22 -3.60 35.31 26.36
CA ASN A 22 -4.72 36.22 26.60
C ASN A 22 -6.06 35.56 26.96
N GLY A 23 -6.02 34.41 27.66
CA GLY A 23 -7.23 33.67 28.02
C GLY A 23 -7.82 32.79 26.91
N GLN A 24 -7.08 32.58 25.81
CA GLN A 24 -7.37 31.58 24.78
C GLN A 24 -6.33 30.45 24.87
N TYR A 25 -6.76 29.21 24.70
CA TYR A 25 -5.87 28.06 24.58
C TYR A 25 -5.68 27.76 23.09
N ASP A 26 -4.53 28.14 22.56
CA ASP A 26 -4.17 27.87 21.18
C ASP A 26 -3.44 26.52 21.13
N PHE A 27 -3.82 25.64 20.22
CA PHE A 27 -3.19 24.33 20.05
C PHE A 27 -3.05 23.97 18.58
N ASP A 28 -1.99 23.22 18.28
CA ASP A 28 -1.79 22.56 17.00
C ASP A 28 -1.89 21.06 17.21
N PHE A 29 -2.50 20.38 16.23
CA PHE A 29 -2.62 18.94 16.20
C PHE A 29 -1.87 18.40 14.98
N SER A 30 -1.11 17.33 15.22
CA SER A 30 -0.61 16.44 14.17
C SER A 30 -0.82 15.01 14.65
N GLY A 31 -1.11 14.10 13.73
CA GLY A 31 -1.38 12.71 14.05
C GLY A 31 -1.43 11.87 12.78
N ASN A 32 -1.56 10.55 12.96
CA ASN A 32 -1.69 9.61 11.85
C ASN A 32 -2.93 8.76 12.09
N PHE A 33 -3.61 8.40 11.00
CA PHE A 33 -4.65 7.38 11.05
C PHE A 33 -4.01 6.00 10.94
N ALA A 34 -4.06 5.22 12.02
CA ALA A 34 -3.43 3.91 12.10
C ALA A 34 -4.09 2.94 11.11
N ARG A 35 -3.26 2.24 10.32
CA ARG A 35 -3.71 1.18 9.43
C ARG A 35 -4.24 -0.01 10.23
N ALA A 36 -5.33 -0.61 9.77
CA ALA A 36 -5.88 -1.84 10.35
C ALA A 36 -5.10 -3.07 9.84
N THR A 37 -5.21 -4.20 10.54
CA THR A 37 -4.60 -5.46 10.10
C THR A 37 -5.47 -6.20 9.08
N VAL A 38 -6.76 -5.90 9.03
CA VAL A 38 -7.71 -6.41 8.04
C VAL A 38 -8.17 -5.23 7.17
N VAL A 39 -8.50 -5.51 5.92
CA VAL A 39 -9.03 -4.52 4.97
C VAL A 39 -10.26 -3.81 5.54
N ASP A 40 -10.27 -2.49 5.42
CA ASP A 40 -11.37 -1.62 5.82
C ASP A 40 -11.49 -0.38 4.92
N GLY A 41 -12.55 0.39 5.16
CA GLY A 41 -12.90 1.52 4.30
C GLY A 41 -13.45 1.07 2.94
N PRO A 42 -13.26 1.86 1.87
CA PRO A 42 -12.50 3.11 1.82
C PRO A 42 -13.16 4.25 2.62
N PHE A 43 -12.36 5.09 3.26
CA PHE A 43 -12.84 6.24 4.02
C PHE A 43 -12.61 7.54 3.23
N GLN A 44 -13.44 7.78 2.21
CA GLN A 44 -13.23 8.92 1.28
C GLN A 44 -13.66 10.27 1.85
N THR A 45 -14.54 10.26 2.85
CA THR A 45 -15.04 11.46 3.55
C THR A 45 -14.93 11.27 5.06
N LEU A 46 -13.77 10.78 5.52
CA LEU A 46 -13.52 10.54 6.95
C LEU A 46 -13.52 11.87 7.69
N GLN A 47 -14.57 12.11 8.47
CA GLN A 47 -14.68 13.33 9.28
C GLN A 47 -13.72 13.25 10.47
N VAL A 48 -12.96 14.32 10.67
CA VAL A 48 -12.09 14.49 11.83
C VAL A 48 -12.68 15.57 12.71
N GLY A 49 -12.95 15.20 13.96
CA GLY A 49 -13.54 16.08 14.96
C GLY A 49 -12.61 16.35 16.13
N THR A 50 -12.86 17.44 16.84
CA THR A 50 -12.23 17.74 18.12
C THR A 50 -13.27 17.77 19.24
N VAL A 51 -12.89 17.25 20.39
CA VAL A 51 -13.68 17.24 21.63
C VAL A 51 -12.88 17.93 22.71
N LEU A 52 -13.57 18.63 23.62
CA LEU A 52 -12.92 19.23 24.78
C LEU A 52 -12.95 18.25 25.96
N ALA A 53 -11.77 17.91 26.47
CA ALA A 53 -11.59 17.15 27.69
C ALA A 53 -10.63 17.89 28.62
N ASP A 54 -11.15 18.75 29.50
CA ASP A 54 -10.38 19.62 30.40
C ASP A 54 -10.39 19.14 31.87
N ASN A 55 -10.94 17.94 32.13
CA ASN A 55 -11.07 17.32 33.44
C ASN A 55 -11.92 18.13 34.46
N ASP A 56 -12.82 18.97 33.97
CA ASP A 56 -13.76 19.73 34.82
C ASP A 56 -15.06 18.96 35.16
N GLY A 57 -15.13 17.68 34.76
CA GLY A 57 -16.32 16.85 34.91
C GLY A 57 -17.33 16.97 33.77
N ALA A 58 -16.89 17.37 32.56
CA ALA A 58 -17.74 17.60 31.39
C ALA A 58 -18.76 18.74 31.62
N THR A 59 -18.32 19.77 32.37
CA THR A 59 -19.11 20.98 32.63
C THR A 59 -18.94 21.98 31.49
N SER A 60 -17.73 22.06 30.92
CA SER A 60 -17.41 22.91 29.78
C SER A 60 -17.65 22.16 28.47
N HIS A 61 -18.34 22.81 27.54
CA HIS A 61 -18.59 22.28 26.20
C HIS A 61 -18.08 23.25 25.15
N LEU A 62 -17.64 22.69 24.03
CA LEU A 62 -17.43 23.48 22.82
C LEU A 62 -18.78 24.07 22.37
N ILE A 63 -18.74 25.33 21.92
CA ILE A 63 -19.90 25.98 21.32
C ILE A 63 -19.86 25.77 19.81
N GLY A 64 -21.03 25.60 19.18
CA GLY A 64 -21.13 25.46 17.73
C GLY A 64 -20.75 24.09 17.16
N VAL A 65 -20.69 23.05 18.01
CA VAL A 65 -20.45 21.66 17.60
C VAL A 65 -21.42 21.20 16.51
N ASP A 66 -20.89 20.43 15.56
CA ASP A 66 -21.56 20.05 14.32
C ASP A 66 -21.20 18.61 13.86
N MET A 67 -20.54 17.84 14.72
CA MET A 67 -20.13 16.46 14.46
C MET A 67 -20.45 15.55 15.64
N LYS A 68 -20.71 14.28 15.32
CA LYS A 68 -20.80 13.18 16.28
C LYS A 68 -20.33 11.88 15.63
N ALA A 69 -19.21 11.35 16.09
CA ALA A 69 -18.58 10.17 15.48
C ALA A 69 -19.37 8.87 15.67
N THR A 70 -20.22 8.80 16.71
CA THR A 70 -20.91 7.58 17.14
C THR A 70 -22.29 7.37 16.51
N THR A 71 -22.64 8.15 15.48
CA THR A 71 -23.94 8.04 14.82
C THR A 71 -23.86 8.30 13.33
N ASP A 72 -24.71 7.63 12.57
CA ASP A 72 -25.00 7.87 11.16
C ASP A 72 -26.06 8.97 10.94
N THR A 73 -26.72 9.41 12.02
CA THR A 73 -27.76 10.45 11.96
C THR A 73 -27.17 11.86 11.99
N ASP A 74 -27.90 12.81 11.39
CA ASP A 74 -27.53 14.22 11.43
C ASP A 74 -27.71 14.77 12.86
N CYS A 75 -26.60 14.86 13.58
CA CYS A 75 -26.59 15.33 14.97
C CYS A 75 -27.03 16.79 15.11
N THR A 76 -26.94 17.60 14.04
CA THR A 76 -27.39 19.01 14.07
C THR A 76 -28.91 19.10 14.06
N VAL A 77 -29.58 18.15 13.39
CA VAL A 77 -31.03 18.01 13.40
C VAL A 77 -31.52 17.37 14.70
N ALA A 78 -30.77 16.41 15.23
CA ALA A 78 -31.07 15.75 16.51
C ALA A 78 -30.72 16.61 17.74
N ASP A 79 -29.99 17.71 17.55
CA ASP A 79 -29.50 18.61 18.61
C ASP A 79 -28.65 17.87 19.67
N ASP A 80 -27.78 16.97 19.20
CA ASP A 80 -27.01 16.07 20.07
C ASP A 80 -25.54 15.88 19.67
N CYS A 81 -24.99 16.80 18.85
CA CYS A 81 -23.57 16.83 18.50
C CYS A 81 -22.68 17.00 19.74
N ASP A 82 -21.51 16.38 19.74
CA ASP A 82 -20.55 16.39 20.86
C ASP A 82 -19.12 16.77 20.45
N ALA A 83 -18.87 16.94 19.15
CA ALA A 83 -17.58 17.33 18.59
C ALA A 83 -17.73 18.48 17.57
N GLN A 84 -16.66 19.25 17.42
CA GLN A 84 -16.52 20.21 16.32
C GLN A 84 -15.79 19.54 15.16
N LEU A 85 -16.39 19.53 13.96
CA LEU A 85 -15.73 19.12 12.73
C LEU A 85 -14.59 20.08 12.42
N ILE A 86 -13.39 19.53 12.19
CA ILE A 86 -12.18 20.30 11.86
C ILE A 86 -11.63 19.98 10.47
N GLY A 87 -12.11 18.91 9.84
CA GLY A 87 -11.74 18.56 8.47
C GLY A 87 -12.26 17.21 8.03
N GLU A 88 -12.01 16.90 6.77
CA GLU A 88 -12.31 15.61 6.15
C GLU A 88 -11.04 15.06 5.49
N LEU A 89 -10.89 13.74 5.51
CA LEU A 89 -9.78 13.03 4.89
C LEU A 89 -10.30 11.99 3.89
N ASP A 90 -9.52 11.78 2.82
CA ASP A 90 -9.64 10.61 1.94
C ASP A 90 -8.54 9.62 2.32
N VAL A 91 -8.91 8.58 3.06
CA VAL A 91 -8.01 7.53 3.53
C VAL A 91 -8.44 6.20 2.94
N ARG A 92 -7.50 5.52 2.27
CA ARG A 92 -7.76 4.26 1.57
C ARG A 92 -6.81 3.18 2.08
N PHE A 93 -7.31 1.94 2.15
CA PHE A 93 -6.50 0.80 2.54
C PHE A 93 -5.63 0.37 1.36
N GLY A 94 -4.31 0.54 1.47
CA GLY A 94 -3.36 0.30 0.38
C GLY A 94 -2.60 -1.02 0.48
N GLN A 95 -2.11 -1.48 -0.68
CA GLN A 95 -1.14 -2.57 -0.81
C GLN A 95 -0.16 -2.32 -1.96
N LEU A 96 1.03 -2.90 -1.89
CA LEU A 96 2.01 -2.98 -2.98
C LEU A 96 1.98 -4.39 -3.57
N LYS A 97 2.03 -4.51 -4.90
CA LYS A 97 2.14 -5.79 -5.61
C LYS A 97 3.36 -5.79 -6.51
N LEU A 98 4.12 -6.88 -6.47
CA LEU A 98 5.21 -7.18 -7.39
C LEU A 98 4.73 -8.24 -8.38
N SER A 99 4.90 -7.99 -9.67
CA SER A 99 4.54 -8.96 -10.71
C SER A 99 5.59 -10.06 -10.84
N ASN A 100 5.19 -11.23 -11.33
CA ASN A 100 6.16 -12.20 -11.84
C ASN A 100 6.62 -11.79 -13.24
N VAL A 101 7.91 -11.92 -13.52
CA VAL A 101 8.50 -11.64 -14.83
C VAL A 101 9.30 -12.85 -15.31
N PHE A 102 9.26 -13.09 -16.62
CA PHE A 102 9.97 -14.20 -17.23
C PHE A 102 10.45 -13.84 -18.63
N GLY A 103 11.58 -14.40 -19.03
CA GLY A 103 12.10 -14.22 -20.38
C GLY A 103 13.43 -14.93 -20.63
N PRO A 104 14.10 -14.61 -21.74
CA PRO A 104 15.41 -15.18 -22.03
C PRO A 104 16.48 -14.63 -21.08
N GLU A 105 17.46 -15.48 -20.76
CA GLU A 105 18.62 -15.18 -19.91
C GLU A 105 19.56 -14.10 -20.50
N VAL A 106 19.38 -13.76 -21.78
CA VAL A 106 20.18 -12.74 -22.51
C VAL A 106 19.47 -11.39 -22.64
N SER A 107 18.40 -11.15 -21.89
CA SER A 107 17.69 -9.87 -21.93
C SER A 107 17.33 -9.42 -20.52
N ASP A 108 17.28 -8.10 -20.33
CA ASP A 108 16.80 -7.50 -19.10
C ASP A 108 15.29 -7.80 -18.95
N LEU A 109 14.84 -7.94 -17.71
CA LEU A 109 13.46 -8.29 -17.36
C LEU A 109 12.85 -7.20 -16.50
N ASP A 110 11.78 -6.60 -16.98
CA ASP A 110 11.05 -5.54 -16.28
C ASP A 110 9.96 -6.14 -15.38
N MET A 111 10.19 -6.08 -14.07
CA MET A 111 9.17 -6.41 -13.08
C MET A 111 8.30 -5.19 -12.81
N ASN A 112 7.03 -5.28 -13.19
CA ASN A 112 6.05 -4.26 -12.84
C ASN A 112 5.77 -4.30 -11.33
N VAL A 113 5.82 -3.12 -10.71
CA VAL A 113 5.42 -2.86 -9.34
C VAL A 113 4.20 -1.95 -9.36
N GLN A 114 3.17 -2.28 -8.59
CA GLN A 114 1.95 -1.48 -8.55
C GLN A 114 1.47 -1.21 -7.13
N THR A 115 0.95 0.00 -6.90
CA THR A 115 0.20 0.33 -5.69
C THR A 115 -1.29 0.26 -5.97
N GLU A 116 -2.01 -0.42 -5.10
CA GLU A 116 -3.45 -0.60 -5.18
C GLU A 116 -4.10 -0.11 -3.90
N TYR A 117 -5.39 0.22 -3.98
CA TYR A 117 -6.22 0.47 -2.81
C TYR A 117 -7.53 -0.32 -2.88
N PHE A 118 -8.10 -0.63 -1.73
CA PHE A 118 -9.42 -1.26 -1.64
C PHE A 118 -10.54 -0.24 -1.87
N ASP A 119 -11.39 -0.46 -2.86
CA ASP A 119 -12.48 0.45 -3.23
C ASP A 119 -13.83 0.14 -2.54
N GLY A 120 -13.85 -0.86 -1.65
CA GLY A 120 -15.05 -1.37 -0.98
C GLY A 120 -15.48 -2.74 -1.50
N ALA A 121 -14.99 -3.15 -2.67
CA ALA A 121 -15.23 -4.47 -3.25
C ALA A 121 -13.93 -5.18 -3.63
N ASP A 122 -13.02 -4.49 -4.30
CA ASP A 122 -11.79 -5.06 -4.85
C ASP A 122 -10.59 -4.13 -4.63
N PHE A 123 -9.38 -4.69 -4.77
CA PHE A 123 -8.17 -3.89 -4.91
C PHE A 123 -8.06 -3.37 -6.34
N VAL A 124 -7.95 -2.06 -6.48
CA VAL A 124 -7.84 -1.36 -7.76
C VAL A 124 -6.58 -0.49 -7.79
N LEU A 125 -6.06 -0.25 -9.00
CA LEU A 125 -4.86 0.55 -9.21
C LEU A 125 -5.01 1.96 -8.62
N ASN A 126 -4.02 2.39 -7.84
CA ASN A 126 -4.02 3.74 -7.26
C ASN A 126 -3.48 4.78 -8.25
N THR A 127 -4.33 5.24 -9.17
CA THR A 127 -3.92 6.25 -10.18
C THR A 127 -3.57 7.62 -9.60
N ASP A 128 -3.94 7.87 -8.34
CA ASP A 128 -3.65 9.10 -7.61
C ASP A 128 -2.25 9.05 -6.93
N ASP A 129 -1.57 7.90 -6.93
CA ASP A 129 -0.25 7.77 -6.32
C ASP A 129 0.82 8.49 -7.15
N SER A 130 1.42 9.51 -6.55
CA SER A 130 2.56 10.23 -7.13
C SER A 130 3.67 10.48 -6.11
N CYS A 131 3.65 9.79 -4.98
CA CYS A 131 4.54 10.07 -3.85
C CYS A 131 5.17 8.83 -3.22
N THR A 132 4.70 7.62 -3.56
CA THR A 132 5.40 6.39 -3.17
C THR A 132 6.76 6.34 -3.84
N VAL A 133 7.81 6.09 -3.04
CA VAL A 133 9.19 5.97 -3.52
C VAL A 133 9.68 4.55 -3.32
N LEU A 134 10.09 3.91 -4.40
CA LEU A 134 10.75 2.61 -4.41
C LEU A 134 12.27 2.76 -4.27
N PHE A 135 12.90 1.76 -3.68
CA PHE A 135 14.35 1.58 -3.64
C PHE A 135 14.71 0.17 -4.11
N ASP A 136 15.80 0.05 -4.85
CA ASP A 136 16.35 -1.19 -5.41
C ASP A 136 17.52 -1.76 -4.58
N THR A 137 17.80 -1.16 -3.43
CA THR A 137 18.82 -1.64 -2.49
C THR A 137 18.34 -2.85 -1.72
N ASP A 138 19.27 -3.67 -1.24
CA ASP A 138 19.01 -4.72 -0.26
C ASP A 138 19.42 -4.23 1.14
N PRO A 139 18.47 -3.96 2.07
CA PRO A 139 17.02 -3.80 1.91
C PRO A 139 16.64 -2.45 1.24
N PRO A 140 15.39 -2.24 0.76
CA PRO A 140 14.18 -3.03 0.97
C PRO A 140 13.91 -4.16 -0.03
N LEU A 141 14.61 -4.25 -1.16
CA LEU A 141 14.40 -5.29 -2.16
C LEU A 141 15.44 -6.41 -1.99
N THR A 142 15.01 -7.55 -1.46
CA THR A 142 15.91 -8.65 -1.06
C THR A 142 15.55 -9.94 -1.80
N ALA A 143 16.55 -10.64 -2.32
CA ALA A 143 16.38 -11.98 -2.88
C ALA A 143 16.20 -13.03 -1.77
N ASP A 144 15.23 -13.93 -1.90
CA ASP A 144 15.16 -15.11 -1.06
C ASP A 144 16.26 -16.09 -1.49
N SER A 145 17.33 -16.16 -0.70
CA SER A 145 18.50 -17.03 -0.92
C SER A 145 18.17 -18.52 -1.06
N THR A 146 17.00 -18.97 -0.60
CA THR A 146 16.56 -20.36 -0.70
C THR A 146 15.68 -20.65 -1.91
N SER A 147 15.27 -19.60 -2.63
CA SER A 147 14.35 -19.67 -3.78
C SER A 147 15.05 -19.82 -5.14
N TYR A 148 16.38 -19.74 -5.17
CA TYR A 148 17.18 -19.96 -6.38
C TYR A 148 16.94 -21.38 -6.93
N THR A 149 16.82 -21.48 -8.25
CA THR A 149 16.52 -22.72 -8.97
C THR A 149 17.38 -22.85 -10.21
N ASP A 150 17.58 -24.09 -10.67
CA ASP A 150 18.39 -24.43 -11.83
C ASP A 150 19.83 -23.87 -11.74
N ASN A 151 20.28 -23.13 -12.75
CA ASN A 151 21.64 -22.59 -12.81
C ASN A 151 21.75 -21.15 -12.31
N LEU A 152 20.62 -20.47 -12.10
CA LEU A 152 20.60 -19.09 -11.61
C LEU A 152 21.10 -19.04 -10.16
N VAL A 153 22.10 -18.21 -9.91
CA VAL A 153 22.68 -17.98 -8.58
C VAL A 153 22.73 -16.51 -8.23
N ASP A 154 23.04 -16.23 -6.96
CA ASP A 154 23.22 -14.87 -6.47
C ASP A 154 24.32 -14.13 -7.24
N GLY A 155 24.00 -12.90 -7.65
CA GLY A 155 24.88 -12.04 -8.46
C GLY A 155 24.79 -12.24 -9.98
N ASP A 156 24.06 -13.25 -10.49
CA ASP A 156 23.86 -13.39 -11.94
C ASP A 156 22.96 -12.29 -12.52
N THR A 157 22.00 -11.81 -11.73
CA THR A 157 21.13 -10.68 -12.06
C THR A 157 21.23 -9.59 -10.99
N THR A 158 21.16 -8.34 -11.40
CA THR A 158 21.14 -7.18 -10.49
C THR A 158 19.85 -6.39 -10.71
N PRO A 159 19.04 -6.14 -9.68
CA PRO A 159 17.91 -5.23 -9.78
C PRO A 159 18.39 -3.79 -9.90
N ALA A 160 17.67 -2.99 -10.67
CA ALA A 160 17.83 -1.55 -10.79
C ALA A 160 16.45 -0.89 -10.88
N LEU A 161 16.26 0.26 -10.23
CA LEU A 161 15.04 1.03 -10.38
C LEU A 161 15.00 1.71 -11.76
N ASP A 162 14.11 1.24 -12.63
CA ASP A 162 13.89 1.86 -13.95
C ASP A 162 12.91 3.04 -13.84
N SER A 163 11.80 2.84 -13.14
CA SER A 163 10.83 3.89 -12.86
C SER A 163 10.23 3.77 -11.47
N ASN A 164 10.12 4.92 -10.80
CA ASN A 164 9.42 5.02 -9.53
C ASN A 164 7.89 5.03 -9.73
N ILE A 165 7.12 4.85 -8.67
CA ILE A 165 5.65 4.83 -8.73
C ILE A 165 5.11 6.17 -9.22
N ILE A 166 4.40 6.14 -10.35
CA ILE A 166 3.61 7.25 -10.89
C ILE A 166 2.28 6.69 -11.37
N SER A 167 1.17 7.27 -10.89
CA SER A 167 -0.18 6.75 -11.10
C SER A 167 -0.31 5.27 -10.75
N GLY A 168 0.34 4.89 -9.65
CA GLY A 168 0.29 3.55 -9.10
C GLY A 168 1.15 2.52 -9.84
N LEU A 169 1.97 2.91 -10.81
CA LEU A 169 2.81 2.01 -11.59
C LEU A 169 4.29 2.40 -11.51
N GLY A 170 5.16 1.41 -11.33
CA GLY A 170 6.61 1.53 -11.35
C GLY A 170 7.25 0.26 -11.88
N VAL A 171 8.55 0.30 -12.12
CA VAL A 171 9.30 -0.81 -12.72
C VAL A 171 10.64 -0.98 -12.02
N ILE A 172 10.89 -2.22 -11.59
CA ILE A 172 12.21 -2.69 -11.18
C ILE A 172 12.73 -3.58 -12.31
N GLN A 173 13.83 -3.17 -12.94
CA GLN A 173 14.45 -3.92 -14.01
C GLN A 173 15.53 -4.84 -13.44
N PHE A 174 15.53 -6.09 -13.88
CA PHE A 174 16.56 -7.06 -13.58
C PHE A 174 17.48 -7.20 -14.79
N SER A 175 18.79 -7.01 -14.59
CA SER A 175 19.76 -7.20 -15.67
C SER A 175 19.71 -8.63 -16.21
N SER A 176 20.02 -8.83 -17.49
CA SER A 176 20.15 -10.17 -18.07
C SER A 176 21.05 -11.08 -17.21
N ALA A 177 20.62 -12.32 -16.94
CA ALA A 177 21.40 -13.28 -16.16
C ALA A 177 22.67 -13.78 -16.89
N GLY A 178 22.69 -13.72 -18.22
CA GLY A 178 23.75 -14.28 -19.06
C GLY A 178 23.49 -15.71 -19.52
N LEU A 179 24.16 -16.12 -20.60
CA LEU A 179 23.99 -17.46 -21.19
C LEU A 179 24.41 -18.57 -20.21
N GLY A 180 23.53 -19.55 -20.02
CA GLY A 180 23.75 -20.68 -19.11
C GLY A 180 23.34 -20.44 -17.66
N ASN A 181 22.78 -19.26 -17.36
CA ASN A 181 22.24 -18.90 -16.06
C ASN A 181 20.69 -18.92 -16.08
N GLU A 182 20.11 -19.98 -16.64
CA GLU A 182 18.67 -20.20 -16.56
C GLU A 182 18.21 -20.58 -15.16
N GLY A 183 16.96 -20.25 -14.82
CA GLY A 183 16.39 -20.54 -13.52
C GLY A 183 15.52 -19.40 -13.02
N SER A 184 15.26 -19.39 -11.72
CA SER A 184 14.41 -18.37 -11.13
C SER A 184 14.75 -18.09 -9.67
N VAL A 185 14.37 -16.90 -9.22
CA VAL A 185 14.54 -16.41 -7.85
C VAL A 185 13.33 -15.54 -7.48
N ILE A 186 12.95 -15.58 -6.20
CA ILE A 186 11.92 -14.72 -5.63
C ILE A 186 12.60 -13.52 -4.95
N TYR A 187 12.12 -12.33 -5.27
CA TYR A 187 12.46 -11.10 -4.56
C TYR A 187 11.28 -10.65 -3.70
N SER A 188 11.55 -10.23 -2.46
CA SER A 188 10.58 -9.61 -1.57
C SER A 188 10.93 -8.15 -1.35
N TYR A 189 9.90 -7.31 -1.19
CA TYR A 189 10.05 -5.91 -0.82
C TYR A 189 9.63 -5.71 0.63
N ASP A 190 10.51 -5.19 1.49
CA ASP A 190 10.24 -4.95 2.92
C ASP A 190 9.30 -3.75 3.14
N THR A 191 8.01 -3.93 2.87
CA THR A 191 6.99 -2.92 3.14
C THR A 191 6.81 -2.73 4.64
N ASN A 192 6.97 -3.76 5.46
CA ASN A 192 6.81 -3.69 6.91
C ASN A 192 7.69 -2.60 7.55
N THR A 193 8.94 -2.46 7.12
CA THR A 193 9.85 -1.43 7.63
C THR A 193 9.74 -0.11 6.87
N TYR A 194 9.65 -0.16 5.53
CA TYR A 194 9.88 1.01 4.68
C TYR A 194 8.60 1.65 4.13
N LEU A 195 7.53 0.87 3.97
CA LEU A 195 6.25 1.31 3.40
C LEU A 195 5.07 0.61 4.13
N PRO A 196 4.92 0.74 5.47
CA PRO A 196 3.99 -0.09 6.24
C PRO A 196 2.52 0.11 5.88
N TRP A 197 2.19 1.18 5.14
CA TRP A 197 0.86 1.42 4.61
C TRP A 197 0.53 0.61 3.34
N LEU A 198 1.51 -0.12 2.78
CA LEU A 198 1.39 -0.90 1.55
C LEU A 198 1.67 -2.41 1.75
N ASN A 199 1.56 -2.92 2.97
CA ASN A 199 1.62 -4.36 3.21
C ASN A 199 0.52 -5.11 2.45
N THR A 200 0.77 -6.35 2.08
CA THR A 200 -0.18 -7.24 1.41
C THR A 200 -0.61 -8.37 2.34
N GLU A 201 -1.62 -9.12 1.93
CA GLU A 201 -1.88 -10.49 2.37
C GLU A 201 -1.23 -11.44 1.36
N ASN A 202 -0.48 -12.45 1.80
CA ASN A 202 0.10 -13.44 0.88
C ASN A 202 0.20 -14.90 1.40
N ASP A 203 -0.23 -15.18 2.63
CA ASP A 203 -0.18 -16.51 3.25
C ASP A 203 -1.56 -17.12 3.56
N ASN A 204 -2.62 -16.40 3.20
CA ASN A 204 -4.03 -16.71 3.36
C ASN A 204 -4.48 -16.83 4.83
N ASP A 205 -3.86 -16.06 5.74
CA ASP A 205 -4.28 -15.94 7.14
C ASP A 205 -5.37 -14.88 7.37
N GLY A 206 -5.58 -14.00 6.39
CA GLY A 206 -6.62 -12.97 6.38
C GLY A 206 -6.19 -11.64 7.00
N ASP A 207 -4.92 -11.47 7.36
CA ASP A 207 -4.32 -10.20 7.71
C ASP A 207 -3.47 -9.63 6.56
N TYR A 208 -3.23 -8.33 6.59
CA TYR A 208 -2.44 -7.60 5.59
C TYR A 208 -1.15 -7.10 6.24
N ALA A 209 -0.40 -8.00 6.86
CA ALA A 209 0.87 -7.70 7.53
C ALA A 209 2.11 -8.21 6.77
N ASP A 210 1.95 -8.71 5.55
CA ASP A 210 3.03 -9.34 4.81
C ASP A 210 3.76 -8.38 3.86
N ASN A 211 5.03 -8.71 3.63
CA ASN A 211 5.84 -8.14 2.57
C ASN A 211 5.44 -8.75 1.22
N PRO A 212 5.20 -7.96 0.16
CA PRO A 212 4.96 -8.50 -1.16
C PRO A 212 6.22 -9.15 -1.74
N PHE A 213 6.01 -10.06 -2.69
CA PHE A 213 7.08 -10.73 -3.41
C PHE A 213 6.73 -10.92 -4.89
N GLY A 214 7.76 -11.03 -5.71
CA GLY A 214 7.67 -11.30 -7.14
C GLY A 214 8.78 -12.25 -7.59
N LYS A 215 8.47 -13.09 -8.57
CA LYS A 215 9.40 -14.09 -9.11
C LYS A 215 9.99 -13.62 -10.44
N VAL A 216 11.31 -13.66 -10.56
CA VAL A 216 12.06 -13.42 -11.80
C VAL A 216 12.51 -14.77 -12.37
N THR A 217 12.27 -15.03 -13.66
CA THR A 217 12.60 -16.30 -14.31
C THR A 217 13.35 -16.08 -15.63
N PHE A 218 14.57 -16.60 -15.73
CA PHE A 218 15.40 -16.59 -16.93
C PHE A 218 15.41 -17.98 -17.61
N GLY A 219 15.60 -18.02 -18.93
CA GLY A 219 15.65 -19.26 -19.71
C GLY A 219 14.31 -19.71 -20.30
N GLN A 220 13.23 -18.95 -20.11
CA GLN A 220 11.95 -19.20 -20.77
C GLN A 220 11.82 -18.36 -22.04
N PHE A 221 12.27 -18.92 -23.16
CA PHE A 221 12.02 -18.35 -24.48
C PHE A 221 10.70 -18.90 -25.04
N ARG A 222 9.72 -18.02 -25.33
CA ARG A 222 8.65 -18.37 -26.29
C ARG A 222 9.27 -18.43 -27.68
N GLY A 223 9.89 -19.57 -27.99
CA GLY A 223 10.16 -19.95 -29.36
C GLY A 223 8.84 -20.12 -30.08
N THR A 224 8.67 -19.43 -31.20
CA THR A 224 7.61 -19.74 -32.17
C THR A 224 7.54 -21.26 -32.35
N ASP A 225 6.38 -21.85 -32.10
CA ASP A 225 6.15 -23.27 -32.33
C ASP A 225 6.57 -23.58 -33.77
N ARG A 226 7.56 -24.45 -33.93
CA ARG A 226 8.18 -24.72 -35.22
C ARG A 226 7.20 -25.63 -35.98
N VAL A 227 6.22 -25.03 -36.66
CA VAL A 227 5.23 -25.77 -37.46
C VAL A 227 5.97 -26.50 -38.60
N ILE A 228 6.14 -27.81 -38.46
CA ILE A 228 6.65 -28.67 -39.54
C ILE A 228 5.47 -28.99 -40.46
N TYR A 229 5.44 -28.38 -41.65
CA TYR A 229 4.51 -28.79 -42.71
C TYR A 229 5.05 -30.05 -43.40
N TRP A 230 4.40 -31.19 -43.20
CA TRP A 230 4.55 -32.35 -44.07
C TRP A 230 3.59 -32.20 -45.25
N ARG A 231 4.11 -32.27 -46.47
CA ARG A 231 3.31 -32.26 -47.69
C ARG A 231 3.28 -33.68 -48.24
N GLU A 232 2.15 -34.35 -48.08
CA GLU A 232 1.94 -35.68 -48.66
C GLU A 232 1.78 -35.53 -50.18
N ILE A 233 2.65 -36.20 -50.95
CA ILE A 233 2.49 -36.35 -52.39
C ILE A 233 1.81 -37.70 -52.59
N VAL A 234 0.50 -37.67 -52.86
CA VAL A 234 -0.24 -38.86 -53.29
C VAL A 234 0.02 -39.04 -54.79
N ARG A 235 0.42 -40.26 -55.16
CA ARG A 235 0.65 -40.69 -56.55
C ARG A 235 -0.58 -41.35 -57.13
#